data_AF-A0AAX2ZKB2-F1
#
_entry.id   AF-A0AAX2ZKB2-F1
#
_cell.length_a   1.000
_cell.length_b   1.000
_cell.length_c   1.000
_cell.angle_alpha   90.00
_cell.angle_beta   90.00
_cell.angle_gamma   90.00
#
_symmetry.space_group_name_H-M   'P 1'
#
loop_
_entity.id
_entity.type
_entity.pdbx_description
1 polymer ?
#
loop_
_entity_poly.entity_id
_entity_poly.type
_entity_poly.pdbx_seq_one_letter_code
_entity_poly.pdbx_strand_id
1 'polypeptide(L)'
;MSNNSWMVSRPCERHEPHPCPKEDDCCCKKDECHCKKDECCCNKDMKRALKLLFDPSIKYDVDFDEFAFIGKNFLVGTSIDNNDDAKDNITEPDAKLCSLDPCHSDFINIEDNDVRYPIPAYDPEDKDFNINVRRASLCNLDAIVFEYDENPFEFEKKLKKLLDDKYPCCCPKNEECCCGEGIFRDIFTPYASHDIKLNFTAGWLACREARVLGRVGNILVLAHKEMSEKRIYFVCLESIGFYKVDIDC
;
A
#
# COMPACT_ATOMS: atom_id res chain seq x y z
N MET A 1 -8.53 59.95 -18.08
CA MET A 1 -9.22 58.73 -18.59
C MET A 1 -8.17 57.68 -18.87
N SER A 2 -8.42 56.47 -18.37
CA SER A 2 -7.79 55.17 -18.61
C SER A 2 -6.34 54.85 -18.24
N ASN A 3 -6.28 53.92 -17.28
CA ASN A 3 -5.27 52.89 -16.99
C ASN A 3 -4.77 52.14 -18.24
N ASN A 4 -3.53 51.63 -18.19
CA ASN A 4 -3.31 50.18 -18.05
C ASN A 4 -1.89 49.82 -17.59
N SER A 5 -1.89 49.00 -16.54
CA SER A 5 -0.79 48.31 -15.87
C SER A 5 -0.31 47.11 -16.69
N TRP A 6 1.00 46.90 -16.81
CA TRP A 6 1.62 45.58 -16.90
C TRP A 6 2.90 45.57 -16.04
N MET A 7 2.73 45.16 -14.77
CA MET A 7 3.80 44.69 -13.91
C MET A 7 4.27 43.32 -14.42
N VAL A 8 5.54 43.21 -14.80
CA VAL A 8 6.20 41.93 -15.05
C VAL A 8 6.49 41.30 -13.70
N SER A 9 5.70 40.31 -13.32
CA SER A 9 5.92 39.49 -12.12
C SER A 9 7.26 38.77 -12.24
N ARG A 10 8.07 38.90 -11.19
CA ARG A 10 9.33 38.17 -11.03
C ARG A 10 9.05 36.66 -11.05
N PRO A 11 9.82 35.84 -11.78
CA PRO A 11 9.71 34.39 -11.67
C PRO A 11 10.02 33.97 -10.24
N CYS A 12 9.19 33.08 -9.69
CA CYS A 12 9.34 32.53 -8.35
C CYS A 12 10.76 31.98 -8.16
N GLU A 13 11.38 32.37 -7.06
CA GLU A 13 12.67 31.90 -6.62
C GLU A 13 12.63 30.37 -6.46
N ARG A 14 13.61 29.70 -7.07
CA ARG A 14 13.77 28.26 -6.96
C ARG A 14 14.06 27.93 -5.49
N HIS A 15 13.15 27.23 -4.83
CA HIS A 15 13.50 26.55 -3.59
C HIS A 15 14.60 25.54 -3.89
N GLU A 16 15.63 25.55 -3.04
CA GLU A 16 16.80 24.70 -3.18
C GLU A 16 16.38 23.23 -3.22
N PRO A 17 16.83 22.47 -4.24
CA PRO A 17 16.49 21.06 -4.36
C PRO A 17 17.09 20.27 -3.20
N HIS A 18 16.27 19.49 -2.50
CA HIS A 18 16.78 18.41 -1.67
C HIS A 18 17.55 17.44 -2.57
N PRO A 19 18.86 17.26 -2.37
CA PRO A 19 19.67 16.46 -3.28
C PRO A 19 19.38 14.99 -3.03
N CYS A 20 18.61 14.36 -3.92
CA CYS A 20 18.89 12.97 -4.22
C CYS A 20 20.30 12.94 -4.84
N PRO A 21 21.25 12.19 -4.27
CA PRO A 21 22.58 12.10 -4.84
C PRO A 21 22.49 11.54 -6.26
N LYS A 22 23.39 12.06 -7.11
CA LYS A 22 23.47 11.84 -8.56
C LYS A 22 23.34 10.36 -8.94
N GLU A 23 22.91 10.12 -10.17
CA GLU A 23 22.58 8.82 -10.82
C GLU A 23 23.55 7.64 -10.58
N ASP A 24 24.75 7.88 -10.05
CA ASP A 24 25.75 6.85 -9.72
C ASP A 24 25.75 6.39 -8.25
N ASP A 25 24.91 6.96 -7.37
CA ASP A 25 24.89 6.68 -5.92
C ASP A 25 23.65 5.88 -5.46
N CYS A 26 22.84 5.40 -6.42
CA CYS A 26 21.74 4.49 -6.14
C CYS A 26 22.32 3.11 -5.76
N CYS A 27 22.11 2.71 -4.50
CA CYS A 27 22.86 1.67 -3.78
C CYS A 27 22.65 0.21 -4.24
N CYS A 28 22.29 -0.04 -5.49
CA CYS A 28 22.21 -1.40 -6.04
C CYS A 28 23.49 -1.72 -6.81
N LYS A 29 24.56 -2.12 -6.09
CA LYS A 29 25.61 -2.90 -6.76
C LYS A 29 24.97 -4.16 -7.32
N LYS A 30 25.45 -4.54 -8.51
CA LYS A 30 24.99 -5.61 -9.40
C LYS A 30 25.19 -7.03 -8.83
N ASP A 31 25.10 -7.20 -7.53
CA ASP A 31 25.09 -8.51 -6.90
C ASP A 31 23.64 -8.95 -6.85
N GLU A 32 23.36 -10.08 -7.50
CA GLU A 32 22.05 -10.70 -7.58
C GLU A 32 21.43 -10.74 -6.18
N CYS A 33 20.35 -9.96 -5.97
CA CYS A 33 19.57 -10.03 -4.74
C CYS A 33 18.93 -11.41 -4.68
N HIS A 34 19.63 -12.34 -4.04
CA HIS A 34 19.13 -13.66 -3.72
C HIS A 34 18.31 -13.53 -2.44
N CYS A 35 17.00 -13.27 -2.57
CA CYS A 35 16.09 -13.83 -1.57
C CYS A 35 16.44 -15.32 -1.49
N LYS A 36 16.85 -15.78 -0.31
CA LYS A 36 16.94 -17.23 -0.07
C LYS A 36 15.59 -17.80 -0.49
N LYS A 37 15.59 -18.84 -1.32
CA LYS A 37 14.39 -19.47 -1.90
C LYS A 37 13.29 -19.82 -0.88
N ASP A 38 13.60 -19.79 0.42
CA ASP A 38 12.74 -20.17 1.52
C ASP A 38 12.26 -18.98 2.41
N GLU A 39 12.72 -17.74 2.17
CA GLU A 39 12.21 -16.53 2.86
C GLU A 39 11.27 -15.76 1.91
N CYS A 40 10.01 -15.61 2.29
CA CYS A 40 9.06 -14.79 1.53
C CYS A 40 9.50 -13.31 1.60
N CYS A 41 9.75 -12.66 0.47
CA CYS A 41 10.48 -11.38 0.47
C CYS A 41 9.69 -10.20 1.09
N CYS A 42 8.39 -10.35 1.33
CA CYS A 42 7.52 -9.29 1.85
C CYS A 42 7.20 -9.40 3.36
N ASN A 43 7.48 -10.50 4.07
CA ASN A 43 7.02 -10.66 5.47
C ASN A 43 7.54 -9.56 6.42
N LYS A 44 8.86 -9.33 6.42
CA LYS A 44 9.53 -8.40 7.32
C LYS A 44 9.04 -6.98 7.06
N ASP A 45 8.87 -6.64 5.79
CA ASP A 45 8.42 -5.33 5.35
C ASP A 45 6.92 -5.11 5.56
N MET A 46 6.09 -6.13 5.39
CA MET A 46 4.66 -6.10 5.76
C MET A 46 4.51 -5.88 7.26
N LYS A 47 5.30 -6.57 8.08
CA LYS A 47 5.33 -6.35 9.53
C LYS A 47 5.76 -4.93 9.88
N ARG A 48 6.72 -4.35 9.16
CA ARG A 48 7.18 -2.96 9.32
C ARG A 48 6.12 -1.94 8.90
N ALA A 49 5.40 -2.19 7.81
CA ALA A 49 4.29 -1.36 7.34
C ALA A 49 3.15 -1.35 8.36
N LEU A 50 2.72 -2.52 8.84
CA LEU A 50 1.69 -2.63 9.87
C LEU A 50 2.08 -1.93 11.18
N LYS A 51 3.36 -1.93 11.56
CA LYS A 51 3.85 -1.19 12.73
C LYS A 51 3.60 0.32 12.63
N LEU A 52 3.55 0.88 11.43
CA LEU A 52 3.25 2.31 11.23
C LEU A 52 1.86 2.66 11.74
N LEU A 53 0.89 1.75 11.59
CA LEU A 53 -0.51 1.96 12.00
C LEU A 53 -0.66 2.14 13.51
N PHE A 54 0.33 1.70 14.29
CA PHE A 54 0.36 1.89 15.74
C PHE A 54 1.06 3.18 16.17
N ASP A 55 1.54 4.00 15.23
CA ASP A 55 2.14 5.30 15.53
C ASP A 55 1.07 6.26 16.12
N PRO A 56 1.33 6.91 17.27
CA PRO A 56 0.34 7.77 17.92
C PRO A 56 -0.20 8.91 17.04
N SER A 57 0.54 9.30 15.98
CA SER A 57 0.12 10.35 15.07
C SER A 57 -1.00 9.95 14.10
N ILE A 58 -1.20 8.64 13.86
CA ILE A 58 -2.24 8.13 12.95
C ILE A 58 -3.11 7.02 13.56
N LYS A 59 -2.70 6.40 14.67
CA LYS A 59 -3.35 5.22 15.25
C LYS A 59 -4.84 5.44 15.54
N TYR A 60 -5.22 6.64 15.96
CA TYR A 60 -6.62 6.95 16.31
C TYR A 60 -7.52 7.17 15.09
N ASP A 61 -6.92 7.27 13.91
CA ASP A 61 -7.61 7.48 12.66
C ASP A 61 -7.83 6.16 11.90
N VAL A 62 -7.05 5.12 12.22
CA VAL A 62 -7.18 3.77 11.63
C VAL A 62 -8.32 3.01 12.29
N ASP A 63 -9.23 2.46 11.48
CA ASP A 63 -10.23 1.52 11.99
C ASP A 63 -9.64 0.10 12.04
N PHE A 64 -9.31 -0.37 13.24
CA PHE A 64 -8.73 -1.70 13.46
C PHE A 64 -9.73 -2.85 13.34
N ASP A 65 -11.02 -2.55 13.15
CA ASP A 65 -12.09 -3.53 12.93
C ASP A 65 -12.48 -3.68 11.45
N GLU A 66 -11.92 -2.85 10.56
CA GLU A 66 -12.23 -2.82 9.11
C GLU A 66 -10.98 -3.15 8.27
N PHE A 67 -10.50 -4.40 8.37
CA PHE A 67 -9.37 -4.93 7.60
C PHE A 67 -9.79 -6.07 6.67
N ALA A 68 -9.12 -6.14 5.52
CA ALA A 68 -9.19 -7.25 4.58
C ALA A 68 -7.78 -7.83 4.37
N PHE A 69 -7.65 -9.14 4.54
CA PHE A 69 -6.40 -9.87 4.36
C PHE A 69 -6.49 -10.77 3.12
N ILE A 70 -5.71 -10.42 2.11
CA ILE A 70 -5.77 -11.04 0.78
C ILE A 70 -4.55 -11.91 0.59
N GLY A 71 -4.77 -13.21 0.46
CA GLY A 71 -3.74 -14.19 0.14
C GLY A 71 -3.96 -14.85 -1.22
N LYS A 72 -2.99 -15.66 -1.66
CA LYS A 72 -3.02 -16.32 -2.98
C LYS A 72 -4.22 -17.22 -3.22
N ASN A 73 -4.83 -17.75 -2.16
CA ASN A 73 -5.91 -18.74 -2.27
C ASN A 73 -7.13 -18.41 -1.39
N PHE A 74 -7.06 -17.34 -0.59
CA PHE A 74 -8.07 -17.06 0.41
C PHE A 74 -8.21 -15.56 0.66
N LEU A 75 -9.40 -15.19 1.11
CA LEU A 75 -9.76 -13.87 1.60
C LEU A 75 -10.25 -14.01 3.04
N VAL A 76 -9.89 -13.07 3.88
CA VAL A 76 -10.41 -12.92 5.25
C VAL A 76 -10.77 -11.45 5.42
N GLY A 77 -11.92 -11.14 6.01
CA GLY A 77 -12.37 -9.77 6.16
C GLY A 77 -12.84 -9.11 4.87
N THR A 78 -13.15 -9.88 3.82
CA THR A 78 -13.74 -9.36 2.57
C THR A 78 -14.19 -10.51 1.65
N SER A 79 -14.86 -10.17 0.55
CA SER A 79 -15.24 -11.05 -0.58
C SER A 79 -14.90 -10.38 -1.92
N ILE A 80 -14.88 -11.14 -3.01
CA ILE A 80 -14.79 -10.54 -4.36
C ILE A 80 -16.14 -9.95 -4.74
N ASP A 81 -16.14 -8.66 -5.05
CA ASP A 81 -17.28 -7.92 -5.59
C ASP A 81 -17.20 -7.85 -7.12
N ASN A 82 -18.36 -7.93 -7.78
CA ASN A 82 -18.53 -7.78 -9.22
C ASN A 82 -18.99 -6.36 -9.60
N ASN A 83 -18.89 -5.41 -8.69
CA ASN A 83 -19.21 -4.02 -8.95
C ASN A 83 -18.19 -3.37 -9.90
N ASP A 84 -18.55 -3.31 -11.19
CA ASP A 84 -17.71 -2.71 -12.24
C ASP A 84 -17.47 -1.20 -12.05
N ASP A 85 -18.24 -0.52 -11.19
CA ASP A 85 -18.07 0.90 -10.88
C ASP A 85 -17.09 1.12 -9.70
N ALA A 86 -16.84 0.09 -8.88
CA ALA A 86 -15.91 0.16 -7.75
C ALA A 86 -14.46 0.26 -8.22
N LYS A 87 -13.63 0.86 -7.37
CA LYS A 87 -12.22 1.13 -7.70
C LYS A 87 -11.31 -0.03 -7.33
N ASP A 88 -11.80 -0.98 -6.56
CA ASP A 88 -11.25 -2.31 -6.45
C ASP A 88 -12.37 -3.36 -6.62
N ASN A 89 -12.00 -4.63 -6.54
CA ASN A 89 -12.92 -5.77 -6.70
C ASN A 89 -13.24 -6.45 -5.36
N ILE A 90 -13.18 -5.72 -4.23
CA ILE A 90 -13.44 -6.29 -2.91
C ILE A 90 -14.60 -5.60 -2.20
N THR A 91 -15.37 -6.36 -1.43
CA THR A 91 -16.39 -5.80 -0.54
C THR A 91 -15.75 -4.99 0.59
N GLU A 92 -16.58 -4.24 1.33
CA GLU A 92 -16.16 -3.55 2.56
C GLU A 92 -15.36 -4.49 3.49
N PRO A 93 -14.18 -4.05 3.97
CA PRO A 93 -13.37 -4.79 4.93
C PRO A 93 -14.10 -5.07 6.24
N ASP A 94 -14.10 -6.29 6.78
CA ASP A 94 -14.86 -6.62 8.01
C ASP A 94 -14.08 -7.44 9.06
N ALA A 95 -12.77 -7.65 8.87
CA ALA A 95 -11.93 -8.33 9.86
C ALA A 95 -11.20 -7.36 10.79
N LYS A 96 -10.87 -7.85 11.99
CA LYS A 96 -10.11 -7.08 12.99
C LYS A 96 -8.62 -7.39 12.93
N LEU A 97 -7.78 -6.36 12.95
CA LEU A 97 -6.35 -6.46 13.26
C LEU A 97 -6.10 -6.27 14.76
N CYS A 98 -5.89 -7.37 15.50
CA CYS A 98 -5.77 -7.31 16.96
C CYS A 98 -4.38 -6.85 17.44
N SER A 99 -3.32 -7.44 16.90
CA SER A 99 -1.94 -7.13 17.29
C SER A 99 -0.92 -7.74 16.33
N LEU A 100 0.27 -7.14 16.33
CA LEU A 100 1.45 -7.76 15.72
C LEU A 100 2.07 -8.72 16.74
N ASP A 101 2.34 -9.96 16.33
CA ASP A 101 2.83 -10.98 17.27
C ASP A 101 4.15 -10.51 17.93
N PRO A 102 4.20 -10.46 19.28
CA PRO A 102 5.37 -10.02 20.04
C PRO A 102 6.58 -10.96 19.97
N CYS A 103 6.42 -12.21 19.53
CA CYS A 103 7.45 -13.26 19.65
C CYS A 103 8.30 -13.48 18.39
N HIS A 104 8.57 -12.43 17.60
CA HIS A 104 9.34 -12.52 16.34
C HIS A 104 8.77 -13.49 15.29
N SER A 105 7.51 -13.92 15.41
CA SER A 105 6.87 -14.77 14.39
C SER A 105 6.49 -13.97 13.14
N ASP A 106 6.35 -14.70 12.02
CA ASP A 106 5.80 -14.20 10.75
C ASP A 106 4.26 -14.16 10.75
N PHE A 107 3.63 -14.35 11.92
CA PHE A 107 2.18 -14.26 12.07
C PHE A 107 1.75 -12.91 12.66
N ILE A 108 0.54 -12.50 12.30
CA ILE A 108 -0.20 -11.42 12.96
C ILE A 108 -1.48 -12.00 13.57
N ASN A 109 -1.94 -11.39 14.67
CA ASN A 109 -3.19 -11.79 15.29
C ASN A 109 -4.32 -10.97 14.68
N ILE A 110 -5.30 -11.67 14.14
CA ILE A 110 -6.50 -11.10 13.51
C ILE A 110 -7.74 -11.77 14.09
N GLU A 111 -8.92 -11.22 13.85
CA GLU A 111 -10.17 -11.85 14.24
C GLU A 111 -11.19 -11.71 13.12
N ASP A 112 -11.69 -12.86 12.67
CA ASP A 112 -12.76 -13.03 11.70
C ASP A 112 -13.42 -14.41 11.99
N ASN A 113 -14.68 -14.57 11.60
CA ASN A 113 -15.39 -15.84 11.73
C ASN A 113 -15.31 -16.73 10.50
N ASP A 114 -14.85 -16.19 9.37
CA ASP A 114 -14.92 -16.86 8.07
C ASP A 114 -13.61 -16.72 7.27
N VAL A 115 -13.35 -17.73 6.44
CA VAL A 115 -12.34 -17.67 5.36
C VAL A 115 -13.08 -17.95 4.07
N ARG A 116 -12.84 -17.12 3.06
CA ARG A 116 -13.50 -17.24 1.77
C ARG A 116 -12.51 -17.69 0.70
N TYR A 117 -12.95 -18.59 -0.17
CA TYR A 117 -12.25 -18.80 -1.42
C TYR A 117 -12.70 -17.73 -2.42
N PRO A 118 -11.76 -17.16 -3.18
CA PRO A 118 -12.03 -16.08 -4.11
C PRO A 118 -12.73 -16.63 -5.34
N ILE A 119 -14.05 -16.65 -5.25
CA ILE A 119 -14.94 -17.04 -6.33
C ILE A 119 -15.77 -15.79 -6.60
N PRO A 120 -15.78 -15.26 -7.84
CA PRO A 120 -16.64 -14.13 -8.18
C PRO A 120 -18.09 -14.53 -7.88
N ALA A 121 -18.68 -13.92 -6.86
CA ALA A 121 -19.97 -14.33 -6.35
C ALA A 121 -21.08 -13.47 -6.99
N TYR A 122 -22.13 -14.12 -7.50
CA TYR A 122 -23.42 -13.44 -7.73
C TYR A 122 -24.25 -13.41 -6.43
N ASP A 123 -23.86 -14.25 -5.45
CA ASP A 123 -24.40 -14.37 -4.10
C ASP A 123 -23.27 -14.82 -3.15
N PRO A 124 -22.70 -13.92 -2.33
CA PRO A 124 -21.53 -14.21 -1.50
C PRO A 124 -21.81 -15.19 -0.35
N GLU A 125 -23.08 -15.44 0.01
CA GLU A 125 -23.44 -16.29 1.16
C GLU A 125 -23.19 -17.79 0.91
N ASP A 126 -23.01 -18.23 -0.34
CA ASP A 126 -23.07 -19.65 -0.69
C ASP A 126 -21.73 -20.43 -0.56
N LYS A 127 -20.60 -19.77 -0.22
CA LYS A 127 -19.27 -20.42 -0.17
C LYS A 127 -18.36 -19.98 0.97
N ASP A 128 -18.94 -19.52 2.06
CA ASP A 128 -18.19 -19.21 3.27
C ASP A 128 -17.77 -20.50 3.99
N PHE A 129 -16.47 -20.62 4.29
CA PHE A 129 -16.00 -21.61 5.23
C PHE A 129 -15.93 -20.94 6.60
N ASN A 130 -16.89 -21.28 7.46
CA ASN A 130 -16.89 -20.84 8.85
C ASN A 130 -15.72 -21.47 9.60
N ILE A 131 -14.62 -20.74 9.58
CA ILE A 131 -13.36 -21.06 10.24
C ILE A 131 -13.03 -19.82 11.02
N ASN A 132 -13.10 -19.93 12.35
CA ASN A 132 -12.70 -18.84 13.22
C ASN A 132 -11.19 -18.56 13.04
N VAL A 133 -10.88 -17.45 12.37
CA VAL A 133 -9.51 -17.05 12.05
C VAL A 133 -8.96 -16.22 13.18
N ARG A 134 -7.84 -16.66 13.74
CA ARG A 134 -7.15 -15.94 14.83
C ARG A 134 -5.78 -15.41 14.44
N ARG A 135 -5.22 -15.93 13.35
CA ARG A 135 -3.85 -15.63 12.90
C ARG A 135 -3.73 -15.71 11.39
N ALA A 136 -2.99 -14.77 10.82
CA ALA A 136 -2.58 -14.79 9.42
C ALA A 136 -1.05 -14.82 9.31
N SER A 137 -0.52 -15.62 8.40
CA SER A 137 0.91 -15.62 8.07
C SER A 137 1.19 -14.51 7.05
N LEU A 138 2.11 -13.61 7.38
CA LEU A 138 2.52 -12.52 6.49
C LEU A 138 3.16 -13.02 5.19
N CYS A 139 3.72 -14.24 5.17
CA CYS A 139 4.24 -14.85 3.93
C CYS A 139 3.16 -15.27 2.93
N ASN A 140 1.93 -15.45 3.41
CA ASN A 140 0.82 -15.91 2.59
C ASN A 140 -0.12 -14.77 2.20
N LEU A 141 0.22 -13.52 2.55
CA LEU A 141 -0.54 -12.33 2.20
C LEU A 141 0.11 -11.62 1.02
N ASP A 142 -0.68 -11.42 -0.02
CA ASP A 142 -0.31 -10.63 -1.20
C ASP A 142 -0.65 -9.14 -0.98
N ALA A 143 -1.75 -8.87 -0.26
CA ALA A 143 -2.16 -7.52 0.12
C ALA A 143 -2.92 -7.49 1.46
N ILE A 144 -2.89 -6.32 2.10
CA ILE A 144 -3.75 -5.95 3.23
C ILE A 144 -4.44 -4.64 2.85
N VAL A 145 -5.77 -4.59 2.99
CA VAL A 145 -6.57 -3.40 2.77
C VAL A 145 -7.25 -3.02 4.08
N PHE A 146 -7.37 -1.74 4.37
CA PHE A 146 -8.06 -1.29 5.58
C PHE A 146 -8.66 0.10 5.41
N GLU A 147 -9.67 0.38 6.23
CA GLU A 147 -10.36 1.67 6.24
C GLU A 147 -9.90 2.59 7.39
N TYR A 148 -10.26 3.87 7.29
CA TYR A 148 -9.91 4.88 8.28
C TYR A 148 -11.02 5.94 8.40
N ASP A 149 -11.23 6.44 9.61
CA ASP A 149 -12.40 7.27 9.95
C ASP A 149 -12.20 8.76 9.66
N GLU A 150 -10.95 9.24 9.67
CA GLU A 150 -10.65 10.66 9.59
C GLU A 150 -11.00 11.28 8.23
N ASN A 151 -10.91 12.61 8.15
CA ASN A 151 -10.84 13.33 6.89
C ASN A 151 -9.72 12.71 6.01
N PRO A 152 -10.04 12.19 4.81
CA PRO A 152 -9.10 11.57 3.89
C PRO A 152 -7.82 12.36 3.65
N PHE A 153 -7.92 13.68 3.58
CA PHE A 153 -6.76 14.51 3.29
C PHE A 153 -5.75 14.58 4.44
N GLU A 154 -6.21 14.52 5.69
CA GLU A 154 -5.31 14.62 6.84
C GLU A 154 -4.64 13.29 7.14
N PHE A 155 -5.40 12.19 7.14
CA PHE A 155 -4.85 10.86 7.40
C PHE A 155 -3.78 10.46 6.37
N GLU A 156 -4.10 10.53 5.07
CA GLU A 156 -3.16 10.19 4.00
C GLU A 156 -1.89 11.05 4.05
N LYS A 157 -2.01 12.32 4.42
CA LYS A 157 -0.89 13.25 4.56
C LYS A 157 -0.01 12.89 5.76
N LYS A 158 -0.60 12.55 6.91
CA LYS A 158 0.14 12.08 8.09
C LYS A 158 0.85 10.75 7.79
N LEU A 159 0.17 9.81 7.13
CA LEU A 159 0.75 8.52 6.73
C LEU A 159 1.90 8.73 5.75
N LYS A 160 1.72 9.56 4.72
CA LYS A 160 2.79 9.90 3.77
C LYS A 160 3.98 10.53 4.47
N LYS A 161 3.75 11.46 5.40
CA LYS A 161 4.83 12.05 6.20
C LYS A 161 5.56 11.00 7.03
N LEU A 162 4.86 10.06 7.67
CA LEU A 162 5.48 8.96 8.41
C LEU A 162 6.32 8.05 7.50
N LEU A 163 5.85 7.78 6.28
CA LEU A 163 6.59 7.03 5.29
C LEU A 163 7.88 7.78 4.91
N ASP A 164 7.78 9.06 4.57
CA ASP A 164 8.93 9.89 4.19
C ASP A 164 9.96 10.01 5.34
N ASP A 165 9.48 10.14 6.59
CA ASP A 165 10.32 10.29 7.78
C ASP A 165 11.04 8.97 8.17
N LYS A 166 10.36 7.81 8.06
CA LYS A 166 10.89 6.51 8.54
C LYS A 166 11.48 5.64 7.44
N TYR A 167 10.99 5.77 6.21
CA TYR A 167 11.35 4.95 5.06
C TYR A 167 11.56 5.85 3.84
N PRO A 168 12.60 6.70 3.84
CA PRO A 168 12.91 7.55 2.70
C PRO A 168 13.11 6.69 1.43
N CYS A 169 12.87 7.28 0.26
CA CYS A 169 12.85 6.58 -1.04
C CYS A 169 14.13 5.79 -1.41
N CYS A 170 15.21 5.93 -0.64
CA CYS A 170 16.45 5.17 -0.81
C CYS A 170 16.46 3.94 0.10
N CYS A 171 16.73 2.76 -0.47
CA CYS A 171 17.07 1.58 0.32
C CYS A 171 18.20 1.94 1.32
N PRO A 172 18.04 1.68 2.63
CA PRO A 172 19.13 1.84 3.57
C PRO A 172 20.33 1.02 3.10
N LYS A 173 21.53 1.61 3.13
CA LYS A 173 22.79 1.02 2.61
C LYS A 173 23.15 -0.37 3.17
N ASN A 174 22.42 -0.86 4.17
CA ASN A 174 22.67 -2.09 4.91
C ASN A 174 21.55 -3.15 4.77
N GLU A 175 20.57 -2.96 3.89
CA GLU A 175 19.55 -4.00 3.63
C GLU A 175 19.94 -4.80 2.38
N GLU A 176 20.19 -6.10 2.60
CA GLU A 176 20.75 -7.05 1.63
C GLU A 176 19.86 -7.33 0.41
N CYS A 177 18.61 -6.85 0.37
CA CYS A 177 17.71 -7.15 -0.72
C CYS A 177 16.51 -6.20 -0.80
N CYS A 178 16.46 -5.36 -1.82
CA CYS A 178 15.25 -4.63 -2.21
C CYS A 178 14.58 -5.35 -3.39
N CYS A 179 13.70 -6.29 -3.06
CA CYS A 179 13.00 -7.07 -4.06
C CYS A 179 11.91 -6.22 -4.71
N GLY A 180 11.75 -6.34 -6.03
CA GLY A 180 10.79 -5.48 -6.74
C GLY A 180 11.24 -4.02 -6.90
N GLU A 181 12.51 -3.67 -6.67
CA GLU A 181 13.09 -2.35 -7.04
C GLU A 181 12.81 -1.99 -8.51
N GLY A 182 12.88 -2.96 -9.42
CA GLY A 182 12.56 -2.73 -10.83
C GLY A 182 11.11 -2.27 -11.02
N ILE A 183 10.16 -3.03 -10.47
CA ILE A 183 8.73 -2.71 -10.52
C ILE A 183 8.46 -1.37 -9.84
N PHE A 184 9.06 -1.12 -8.67
CA PHE A 184 8.88 0.14 -7.96
C PHE A 184 9.44 1.32 -8.75
N ARG A 185 10.60 1.20 -9.43
CA ARG A 185 11.15 2.27 -10.27
C ARG A 185 10.29 2.55 -11.50
N ASP A 186 9.60 1.54 -12.03
CA ASP A 186 8.68 1.71 -13.16
C ASP A 186 7.34 2.36 -12.72
N ILE A 187 6.91 2.09 -11.48
CA ILE A 187 5.67 2.64 -10.90
C ILE A 187 5.90 4.04 -10.33
N PHE A 188 7.00 4.23 -9.61
CA PHE A 188 7.30 5.45 -8.87
C PHE A 188 8.23 6.33 -9.70
N THR A 189 7.71 7.47 -10.13
CA THR A 189 8.53 8.54 -10.70
C THR A 189 8.81 9.56 -9.59
N PRO A 190 10.03 9.61 -9.02
CA PRO A 190 10.38 10.65 -8.08
C PRO A 190 10.15 12.01 -8.75
N TYR A 191 9.55 12.95 -8.03
CA TYR A 191 9.30 14.32 -8.50
C TYR A 191 8.21 14.50 -9.57
N ALA A 192 7.34 13.50 -9.81
CA ALA A 192 6.10 13.76 -10.53
C ALA A 192 5.32 14.88 -9.82
N SER A 193 4.96 15.94 -10.55
CA SER A 193 4.17 17.06 -10.03
C SER A 193 2.70 16.70 -9.77
N HIS A 194 2.31 15.47 -10.09
CA HIS A 194 0.95 14.98 -10.07
C HIS A 194 0.86 13.68 -9.26
N ASP A 195 -0.35 13.41 -8.76
CA ASP A 195 -0.67 12.16 -8.09
C ASP A 195 -0.54 10.99 -9.07
N ILE A 196 0.45 10.12 -8.85
CA ILE A 196 0.63 8.91 -9.65
C ILE A 196 -0.51 7.94 -9.33
N LYS A 197 -1.33 7.63 -10.33
CA LYS A 197 -2.40 6.64 -10.24
C LYS A 197 -1.93 5.31 -10.82
N LEU A 198 -2.16 4.24 -10.08
CA LEU A 198 -1.78 2.89 -10.42
C LEU A 198 -3.03 2.03 -10.58
N ASN A 199 -3.17 1.40 -11.74
CA ASN A 199 -4.03 0.25 -11.90
C ASN A 199 -3.16 -0.99 -11.70
N PHE A 200 -3.56 -1.93 -10.85
CA PHE A 200 -2.76 -3.13 -10.60
C PHE A 200 -3.59 -4.34 -10.18
N THR A 201 -2.95 -5.50 -10.20
CA THR A 201 -3.46 -6.73 -9.58
C THR A 201 -2.43 -7.26 -8.58
N ALA A 202 -2.88 -7.78 -7.43
CA ALA A 202 -2.04 -8.43 -6.44
C ALA A 202 -2.81 -9.57 -5.74
N GLY A 203 -2.43 -10.81 -6.03
CA GLY A 203 -3.24 -11.96 -5.63
C GLY A 203 -4.64 -11.87 -6.26
N TRP A 204 -5.67 -11.81 -5.41
CA TRP A 204 -7.06 -11.65 -5.84
C TRP A 204 -7.57 -10.21 -5.86
N LEU A 205 -6.74 -9.27 -5.41
CA LEU A 205 -7.03 -7.84 -5.50
C LEU A 205 -6.80 -7.37 -6.94
N ALA A 206 -7.77 -6.70 -7.51
CA ALA A 206 -7.66 -5.87 -8.69
C ALA A 206 -8.09 -4.45 -8.29
N CYS A 207 -7.24 -3.46 -8.57
CA CYS A 207 -7.50 -2.08 -8.17
C CYS A 207 -7.17 -1.12 -9.32
N ARG A 208 -7.97 -0.06 -9.44
CA ARG A 208 -7.87 0.98 -10.47
C ARG A 208 -7.70 2.34 -9.81
N GLU A 209 -6.90 3.18 -10.44
CA GLU A 209 -6.65 4.57 -10.04
C GLU A 209 -6.17 4.73 -8.59
N ALA A 210 -5.47 3.73 -8.03
CA ALA A 210 -4.92 3.78 -6.69
C ALA A 210 -3.73 4.75 -6.66
N ARG A 211 -3.75 5.70 -5.73
CA ARG A 211 -2.70 6.70 -5.63
C ARG A 211 -1.53 6.20 -4.80
N VAL A 212 -0.32 6.30 -5.34
CA VAL A 212 0.89 5.85 -4.62
C VAL A 212 1.25 6.87 -3.54
N LEU A 213 1.25 6.43 -2.28
CA LEU A 213 1.70 7.24 -1.13
C LEU A 213 3.20 7.09 -0.87
N GLY A 214 3.75 5.89 -1.08
CA GLY A 214 5.15 5.57 -0.83
C GLY A 214 5.37 4.07 -0.72
N ARG A 215 6.42 3.66 -0.01
CA ARG A 215 6.71 2.25 0.24
C ARG A 215 7.38 2.00 1.59
N VAL A 216 7.32 0.76 2.04
CA VAL A 216 8.12 0.23 3.15
C VAL A 216 8.82 -1.01 2.63
N GLY A 217 10.12 -0.91 2.30
CA GLY A 217 10.86 -2.01 1.67
C GLY A 217 10.16 -2.53 0.42
N ASN A 218 9.72 -3.79 0.45
CA ASN A 218 8.99 -4.46 -0.65
C ASN A 218 7.47 -4.28 -0.60
N ILE A 219 6.94 -3.43 0.29
CA ILE A 219 5.50 -3.13 0.39
C ILE A 219 5.21 -1.77 -0.23
N LEU A 220 4.40 -1.79 -1.28
CA LEU A 220 3.82 -0.59 -1.86
C LEU A 220 2.65 -0.11 -1.00
N VAL A 221 2.63 1.19 -0.68
CA VAL A 221 1.55 1.81 0.08
C VAL A 221 0.75 2.71 -0.85
N LEU A 222 -0.52 2.36 -1.06
CA LEU A 222 -1.44 3.11 -1.90
C LEU A 222 -2.64 3.58 -1.10
N ALA A 223 -3.30 4.61 -1.61
CA ALA A 223 -4.57 5.10 -1.11
C ALA A 223 -5.57 5.23 -2.24
N HIS A 224 -6.82 4.93 -1.93
CA HIS A 224 -7.95 5.30 -2.73
C HIS A 224 -8.90 6.11 -1.84
N LYS A 225 -9.35 7.25 -2.36
CA LYS A 225 -10.38 8.05 -1.70
C LYS A 225 -11.48 8.39 -2.69
N GLU A 226 -12.66 7.88 -2.40
CA GLU A 226 -13.92 8.42 -2.89
C GLU A 226 -14.81 8.81 -1.70
N MET A 227 -15.96 9.40 -1.97
CA MET A 227 -16.81 9.97 -0.92
C MET A 227 -17.28 8.91 0.10
N SER A 228 -17.34 7.64 -0.29
CA SER A 228 -17.77 6.50 0.53
C SER A 228 -16.67 5.48 0.83
N GLU A 229 -15.52 5.56 0.18
CA GLU A 229 -14.47 4.53 0.28
C GLU A 229 -13.14 5.19 0.63
N LYS A 230 -12.64 4.89 1.84
CA LYS A 230 -11.41 5.45 2.40
C LYS A 230 -10.41 4.35 2.67
N ARG A 231 -9.82 3.82 1.60
CA ARG A 231 -9.02 2.59 1.68
C ARG A 231 -7.53 2.87 1.53
N ILE A 232 -6.75 2.26 2.41
CA ILE A 232 -5.30 2.11 2.24
C ILE A 232 -4.98 0.68 1.85
N TYR A 233 -4.03 0.53 0.93
CA TYR A 233 -3.57 -0.75 0.42
C TYR A 233 -2.09 -0.91 0.76
N PHE A 234 -1.76 -1.95 1.51
CA PHE A 234 -0.41 -2.46 1.67
C PHE A 234 -0.23 -3.66 0.76
N VAL A 235 0.55 -3.51 -0.30
CA VAL A 235 0.67 -4.50 -1.38
C VAL A 235 2.09 -5.00 -1.46
N CYS A 236 2.28 -6.32 -1.43
CA CYS A 236 3.58 -6.92 -1.69
C CYS A 236 3.96 -6.72 -3.16
N LEU A 237 5.09 -6.06 -3.43
CA LEU A 237 5.54 -5.77 -4.81
C LEU A 237 5.72 -7.04 -5.66
N GLU A 238 6.17 -8.13 -5.05
CA GLU A 238 6.34 -9.42 -5.75
C GLU A 238 5.01 -10.10 -6.10
N SER A 239 3.92 -9.67 -5.48
CA SER A 239 2.58 -10.18 -5.78
C SER A 239 1.91 -9.44 -6.93
N ILE A 240 2.51 -8.33 -7.40
CA ILE A 240 1.97 -7.56 -8.52
C ILE A 240 2.07 -8.38 -9.81
N GLY A 241 0.92 -8.75 -10.38
CA GLY A 241 0.84 -9.53 -11.62
C GLY A 241 0.79 -8.66 -12.87
N PHE A 242 -0.11 -7.67 -12.86
CA PHE A 242 -0.31 -6.69 -13.93
C PHE A 242 -0.37 -5.29 -13.34
N TYR A 243 0.17 -4.31 -14.04
CA TYR A 243 0.04 -2.91 -13.66
C TYR A 243 0.03 -1.95 -14.85
N LYS A 244 -0.56 -0.78 -14.66
CA LYS A 244 -0.53 0.36 -15.58
C LYS A 244 -0.46 1.65 -14.75
N VAL A 245 0.51 2.49 -15.07
CA VAL A 245 0.64 3.83 -14.49
C VAL A 245 -0.13 4.82 -15.35
N ASP A 246 -1.10 5.50 -14.78
CA ASP A 246 -1.78 6.63 -15.41
C ASP A 246 -1.12 7.93 -14.95
N ILE A 247 -0.59 8.66 -15.92
CA ILE A 247 -0.01 9.99 -15.72
C ILE A 247 -1.04 10.97 -16.29
N ASP A 248 -1.73 11.70 -15.41
CA ASP A 248 -2.56 12.82 -15.83
C ASP A 248 -1.61 13.89 -16.45
N CYS A 249 -1.66 14.02 -17.79
CA CYS A 249 -0.85 14.97 -18.59
C CYS A 249 -1.55 16.32 -18.75
#